data_AF-A0AAW4Z308-F1
#
_entry.id   AF-A0AAW4Z308-F1
#
_cell.length_a   1.000
_cell.length_b   1.000
_cell.length_c   1.000
_cell.angle_alpha   90.00
_cell.angle_beta   90.00
_cell.angle_gamma   90.00
#
_symmetry.space_group_name_H-M   'P 1'
#
loop_
_entity.id
_entity.type
_entity.pdbx_description
1 polymer ?
#
loop_
_entity_poly.entity_id
_entity_poly.type
_entity_poly.pdbx_seq_one_letter_code
_entity_poly.pdbx_strand_id
1 'polypeptide(L)'
;MGEKKKDKNERIVPIWMFFIWAIVFLICCLIIGTYVYTMGFSVSRNSGNWGDFGSLLSGTFGMLASFTALGALIAVFIQLRHQSEITEKQIESIEFDRYDRHRRIFFERLSGIEQTHDRTLLIQYQEELYKRVFPLNSPLKCEVKINLDEQKEERKSRVIQYKKIFERIKENIDKSKDINEHVIWELFDLQRRLGIIRCGKMELGDVSLEGERTIINIYEITSSMYRLWSVINNILEYGGNEPIAGQHYVVLIDEEITSSTVKTAIRMRENQGRGRGWFKISTDNNKPFLIYERIYLWLIGIHENNNIFWVENLKNKIRDILFDEDGMRAIYTGQSEKMKEIVIALQENKEIINTADENENQMRLEFIAELERQVDLLSAQGL
;
A
#
# COMPACT_ATOMS: atom_id res chain seq x y z
N MET A 1 -34.64 15.46 -3.70
CA MET A 1 -35.69 16.28 -4.35
C MET A 1 -35.44 17.72 -3.92
N GLY A 2 -34.53 18.41 -4.61
CA GLY A 2 -34.16 19.79 -4.31
C GLY A 2 -34.54 20.65 -5.50
N GLU A 3 -35.55 21.51 -5.33
CA GLU A 3 -35.96 22.48 -6.34
C GLU A 3 -34.77 23.41 -6.64
N LYS A 4 -34.23 23.30 -7.85
CA LYS A 4 -33.40 24.36 -8.44
C LYS A 4 -34.27 25.61 -8.52
N LYS A 5 -34.06 26.55 -7.60
CA LYS A 5 -34.42 27.96 -7.81
C LYS A 5 -33.76 28.39 -9.12
N LYS A 6 -34.59 28.48 -10.16
CA LYS A 6 -34.22 29.00 -11.48
C LYS A 6 -33.87 30.46 -11.26
N ASP A 7 -32.58 30.79 -11.24
CA ASP A 7 -32.10 32.16 -11.09
C ASP A 7 -32.73 33.02 -12.18
N LYS A 8 -33.66 33.89 -11.80
CA LYS A 8 -34.42 34.78 -12.69
C LYS A 8 -33.55 35.88 -13.33
N ASN A 9 -32.23 35.83 -13.15
CA ASN A 9 -31.27 36.84 -13.56
C ASN A 9 -30.38 36.42 -14.74
N GLU A 10 -30.70 35.36 -15.48
CA GLU A 10 -30.02 35.00 -16.74
C GLU A 10 -30.34 35.95 -17.92
N ARG A 11 -30.55 37.24 -17.66
CA ARG A 11 -30.51 38.23 -18.74
C ARG A 11 -29.05 38.61 -18.97
N ILE A 12 -28.45 37.96 -19.97
CA ILE A 12 -27.07 38.19 -20.44
C ILE A 12 -26.82 39.67 -20.76
N VAL A 13 -27.88 40.40 -21.14
CA VAL A 13 -27.85 41.85 -21.35
C VAL A 13 -28.50 42.55 -20.15
N PRO A 14 -27.75 43.36 -19.38
CA PRO A 14 -28.30 44.06 -18.24
C PRO A 14 -29.29 45.15 -18.71
N ILE A 15 -30.34 45.36 -17.93
CA ILE A 15 -31.47 46.24 -18.27
C ILE A 15 -31.01 47.68 -18.61
N TRP A 16 -29.93 48.16 -17.99
CA TRP A 16 -29.37 49.49 -18.28
C TRP A 16 -28.84 49.64 -19.72
N MET A 17 -28.37 48.57 -20.37
CA MET A 17 -27.95 48.65 -21.77
C MET A 17 -29.13 49.02 -22.67
N PHE A 18 -30.31 48.42 -22.46
CA PHE A 18 -31.52 48.78 -23.23
C PHE A 18 -31.86 50.27 -23.11
N PHE A 19 -31.67 50.87 -21.94
CA PHE A 19 -31.86 52.31 -21.75
C PHE A 19 -30.86 53.14 -22.56
N ILE A 20 -29.58 52.76 -22.60
CA ILE A 20 -28.58 53.44 -23.43
C ILE A 20 -28.95 53.34 -24.91
N TRP A 21 -29.35 52.16 -25.39
CA TRP A 21 -29.78 51.95 -26.76
C TRP A 21 -31.00 52.80 -27.13
N ALA A 22 -31.99 52.86 -26.24
CA ALA A 22 -33.17 53.70 -26.42
C ALA A 22 -32.80 55.19 -26.49
N ILE A 23 -31.85 55.66 -25.66
CA ILE A 23 -31.36 57.04 -25.70
C ILE A 23 -30.62 57.33 -27.00
N VAL A 24 -29.70 56.46 -27.44
CA VAL A 24 -28.96 56.63 -28.70
C VAL A 24 -29.93 56.66 -29.89
N PHE A 25 -30.90 55.74 -29.92
CA PHE A 25 -31.94 55.72 -30.95
C PHE A 25 -32.78 57.00 -30.96
N LEU A 26 -33.20 57.48 -29.79
CA LEU A 26 -33.95 58.72 -29.64
C LEU A 26 -33.16 59.93 -30.12
N ILE A 27 -31.85 59.99 -29.84
CA ILE A 27 -30.95 61.04 -30.36
C ILE A 27 -30.89 60.99 -31.89
N CYS A 28 -30.72 59.81 -32.50
CA CYS A 28 -30.75 59.67 -33.96
C CYS A 28 -32.08 60.14 -34.56
N CYS A 29 -33.22 59.78 -33.94
CA CYS A 29 -34.54 60.25 -34.37
C CYS A 29 -34.69 61.77 -34.24
N LEU A 30 -34.14 62.38 -33.18
CA LEU A 30 -34.15 63.84 -33.00
C LEU A 30 -33.30 64.55 -34.05
N ILE A 31 -32.11 64.03 -34.38
CA ILE A 31 -31.24 64.60 -35.41
C ILE A 31 -31.92 64.57 -36.79
N ILE A 32 -32.54 63.44 -37.14
CA ILE A 32 -33.27 63.31 -38.41
C ILE A 32 -34.53 64.19 -38.39
N GLY A 33 -35.27 64.20 -37.27
CA GLY A 33 -36.49 64.99 -37.12
C GLY A 33 -36.24 66.50 -37.18
N THR A 34 -35.17 66.99 -36.56
CA THR A 34 -34.77 68.41 -36.64
C THR A 34 -34.38 68.79 -38.06
N TYR A 35 -33.64 67.94 -38.77
CA TYR A 35 -33.33 68.16 -40.19
C TYR A 35 -34.61 68.27 -41.05
N VAL A 36 -35.53 67.30 -40.94
CA VAL A 36 -36.82 67.30 -41.67
C VAL A 36 -37.66 68.53 -41.33
N TYR A 37 -37.69 68.94 -40.06
CA TYR A 37 -38.41 70.13 -39.62
C TYR A 37 -37.82 71.41 -40.22
N THR A 38 -36.50 71.56 -40.24
CA THR A 38 -35.82 72.75 -40.78
C THR A 38 -35.90 72.87 -42.30
N MET A 39 -35.87 71.75 -43.03
CA MET A 39 -35.93 71.74 -44.50
C MET A 39 -37.36 71.74 -45.06
N GLY A 40 -38.36 71.38 -44.23
CA GLY A 40 -39.73 71.17 -44.65
C GLY A 40 -39.93 69.84 -45.39
N PHE A 41 -41.19 69.39 -45.48
CA PHE A 41 -41.56 68.12 -46.13
C PHE A 41 -41.51 68.16 -47.67
N SER A 42 -41.25 69.32 -48.27
CA SER A 42 -41.15 69.45 -49.73
C SER A 42 -39.81 68.94 -50.24
N VAL A 43 -39.83 68.07 -51.25
CA VAL A 43 -38.63 67.55 -51.91
C VAL A 43 -37.78 68.70 -52.45
N SER A 44 -36.58 68.88 -51.90
CA SER A 44 -35.65 69.93 -52.34
C SER A 44 -35.18 69.68 -53.77
N ARG A 45 -35.29 70.71 -54.62
CA ARG A 45 -34.74 70.72 -55.98
C ARG A 45 -33.25 71.08 -56.04
N ASN A 46 -32.67 71.52 -54.92
CA ASN A 46 -31.25 71.83 -54.82
C ASN A 46 -30.44 70.55 -54.52
N SER A 47 -29.45 70.25 -55.36
CA SER A 47 -28.56 69.09 -55.20
C SER A 47 -27.67 69.17 -53.96
N GLY A 48 -27.33 70.36 -53.46
CA GLY A 48 -26.55 70.54 -52.23
C GLY A 48 -27.23 69.94 -51.00
N ASN A 49 -28.54 70.15 -50.87
CA ASN A 49 -29.34 69.63 -49.74
C ASN A 49 -29.39 68.09 -49.70
N TRP A 50 -29.23 67.42 -50.85
CA TRP A 50 -29.13 65.96 -50.91
C TRP A 50 -27.76 65.46 -50.42
N GLY A 51 -26.69 66.23 -50.69
CA GLY A 51 -25.36 65.96 -50.14
C GLY A 51 -25.31 66.09 -48.63
N ASP A 52 -25.90 67.15 -48.08
CA ASP A 52 -25.97 67.40 -46.63
C ASP A 52 -26.79 66.32 -45.92
N PHE A 53 -27.93 65.90 -46.51
CA PHE A 53 -28.73 64.79 -46.00
C PHE A 53 -27.94 63.47 -46.00
N GLY A 54 -27.21 63.18 -47.08
CA GLY A 54 -26.37 61.99 -47.19
C GLY A 54 -25.28 61.96 -46.13
N SER A 55 -24.60 63.08 -45.88
CA SER A 55 -23.60 63.19 -44.81
C SER A 55 -24.21 63.05 -43.41
N LEU A 56 -25.39 63.64 -43.17
CA LEU A 56 -26.12 63.50 -41.91
C LEU A 56 -26.54 62.05 -41.64
N LEU A 57 -27.11 61.38 -42.64
CA LEU A 57 -27.50 59.98 -42.58
C LEU A 57 -26.30 59.07 -42.33
N SER A 58 -25.22 59.28 -43.07
CA SER A 58 -23.99 58.52 -42.91
C SER A 58 -23.40 58.69 -41.51
N GLY A 59 -23.38 59.93 -40.99
CA GLY A 59 -22.90 60.20 -39.63
C GLY A 59 -23.77 59.58 -38.53
N THR A 60 -25.11 59.68 -38.67
CA THR A 60 -26.06 59.10 -37.70
C THR A 60 -26.04 57.56 -37.71
N PHE A 61 -26.04 56.93 -38.88
CA PHE A 61 -25.92 55.48 -38.98
C PHE A 61 -24.53 54.97 -38.59
N GLY A 62 -23.47 55.72 -38.91
CA GLY A 62 -22.12 55.43 -38.44
C GLY A 62 -22.02 55.44 -36.91
N MET A 63 -22.60 56.46 -36.27
CA MET A 63 -22.70 56.53 -34.81
C MET A 63 -23.47 55.34 -34.24
N LEU A 64 -24.65 55.02 -34.79
CA LEU A 64 -25.46 53.86 -34.37
C LEU A 64 -24.69 52.54 -34.52
N ALA A 65 -23.96 52.36 -35.62
CA ALA A 65 -23.13 51.19 -35.87
C ALA A 65 -21.97 51.09 -34.86
N SER A 66 -21.30 52.20 -34.52
CA SER A 66 -20.25 52.23 -33.51
C SER A 66 -20.76 51.87 -32.11
N PHE A 67 -21.93 52.40 -31.71
CA PHE A 67 -22.57 52.00 -30.44
C PHE A 67 -22.98 50.53 -30.45
N THR A 68 -23.39 50.01 -31.61
CA THR A 68 -23.70 48.59 -31.78
C THR A 68 -22.50 47.69 -31.59
N ALA A 69 -21.39 48.03 -32.24
CA ALA A 69 -20.13 47.31 -32.07
C ALA A 69 -19.64 47.35 -30.62
N LEU A 70 -19.74 48.52 -29.96
CA LEU A 70 -19.38 48.67 -28.55
C LEU A 70 -20.25 47.80 -27.64
N GLY A 71 -21.57 47.81 -27.84
CA GLY A 71 -22.51 46.99 -27.09
C GLY A 71 -22.25 45.49 -27.25
N ALA A 72 -21.96 45.06 -28.49
CA ALA A 72 -21.58 43.68 -28.77
C ALA A 72 -20.29 43.28 -28.03
N LEU A 73 -19.27 44.15 -28.03
CA LEU A 73 -18.01 43.89 -27.33
C LEU A 73 -18.21 43.76 -25.81
N ILE A 74 -19.01 44.63 -25.20
CA ILE A 74 -19.33 44.56 -23.76
C ILE A 74 -20.07 43.26 -23.44
N ALA A 75 -21.05 42.87 -24.26
CA ALA A 75 -21.79 41.62 -24.06
C ALA A 75 -20.86 40.39 -24.14
N VAL A 76 -19.96 40.37 -25.13
CA VAL A 76 -18.92 39.32 -25.24
C VAL A 76 -18.02 39.30 -24.01
N PHE A 77 -17.59 40.46 -23.52
CA PHE A 77 -16.73 40.53 -22.33
C PHE A 77 -17.42 39.99 -21.07
N ILE A 78 -18.70 40.34 -20.86
CA ILE A 78 -19.51 39.82 -19.75
C ILE A 78 -19.67 38.30 -19.88
N GLN A 79 -19.94 37.81 -21.09
CA GLN A 79 -20.08 36.38 -21.36
C GLN A 79 -18.79 35.60 -21.09
N LEU A 80 -17.63 36.13 -21.51
CA LEU A 80 -16.33 35.52 -21.26
C LEU A 80 -16.03 35.41 -19.76
N ARG A 81 -16.32 36.46 -18.98
CA ARG A 81 -16.13 36.43 -17.53
C ARG A 81 -17.03 35.41 -16.84
N HIS A 82 -18.30 35.35 -17.24
CA HIS A 82 -19.21 34.36 -16.66
C HIS A 82 -18.80 32.93 -17.04
N GLN A 83 -18.33 32.73 -18.28
CA GLN A 83 -17.79 31.45 -18.72
C GLN A 83 -16.55 31.06 -17.93
N SER A 84 -15.64 31.98 -17.61
CA SER A 84 -14.46 31.64 -16.79
C SER A 84 -14.83 31.17 -15.38
N GLU A 85 -15.80 31.82 -14.72
CA GLU A 85 -16.24 31.42 -13.38
C GLU A 85 -16.93 30.04 -13.38
N ILE A 86 -17.76 29.77 -14.40
CA ILE A 86 -18.37 28.45 -14.58
C ILE A 86 -17.30 27.40 -14.86
N THR A 87 -16.33 27.72 -15.71
CA THR A 87 -15.25 26.82 -16.10
C THR A 87 -14.39 26.45 -14.89
N GLU A 88 -14.06 27.42 -14.03
CA GLU A 88 -13.31 27.18 -12.80
C GLU A 88 -14.03 26.18 -11.87
N LYS A 89 -15.33 26.42 -11.61
CA LYS A 89 -16.14 25.48 -10.80
C LYS A 89 -16.26 24.10 -11.43
N GLN A 90 -16.34 24.03 -12.76
CA GLN A 90 -16.35 22.75 -13.47
C GLN A 90 -15.01 22.03 -13.34
N ILE A 91 -13.89 22.74 -13.44
CA ILE A 91 -12.55 22.17 -13.25
C ILE A 91 -12.41 21.62 -11.83
N GLU A 92 -12.83 22.36 -10.80
CA GLU A 92 -12.80 21.88 -9.41
C GLU A 92 -13.64 20.61 -9.23
N SER A 93 -14.85 20.56 -9.80
CA SER A 93 -15.70 19.37 -9.74
C SER A 93 -15.06 18.16 -10.45
N ILE A 94 -14.39 18.40 -11.58
CA ILE A 94 -13.68 17.35 -12.34
C ILE A 94 -12.49 16.82 -11.54
N GLU A 95 -11.72 17.69 -10.89
CA GLU A 95 -10.57 17.27 -10.07
C GLU A 95 -11.03 16.50 -8.81
N PHE A 96 -12.13 16.91 -8.19
CA PHE A 96 -12.74 16.17 -7.08
C PHE A 96 -13.15 14.76 -7.53
N ASP A 97 -13.89 14.65 -8.64
CA ASP A 97 -14.36 13.37 -9.19
C ASP A 97 -13.18 12.47 -9.59
N ARG A 98 -12.10 13.08 -10.12
CA ARG A 98 -10.87 12.38 -10.48
C ARG A 98 -10.18 11.82 -9.25
N TYR A 99 -10.04 12.61 -8.19
CA TYR A 99 -9.46 12.18 -6.92
C TYR A 99 -10.25 11.03 -6.30
N ASP A 100 -11.57 11.18 -6.19
CA ASP A 100 -12.45 10.15 -5.61
C ASP A 100 -12.37 8.84 -6.38
N ARG A 101 -12.48 8.92 -7.72
CA ARG A 101 -12.36 7.76 -8.59
C ARG A 101 -11.00 7.08 -8.46
N HIS A 102 -9.92 7.84 -8.46
CA HIS A 102 -8.57 7.31 -8.33
C HIS A 102 -8.43 6.58 -6.99
N ARG A 103 -8.74 7.25 -5.87
CA ARG A 103 -8.71 6.64 -4.53
C ARG A 103 -9.55 5.36 -4.44
N ARG A 104 -10.76 5.35 -4.99
CA ARG A 104 -11.63 4.16 -5.01
C ARG A 104 -11.01 2.99 -5.78
N ILE A 105 -10.51 3.23 -7.00
CA ILE A 105 -9.88 2.17 -7.81
C ILE A 105 -8.64 1.60 -7.10
N PHE A 106 -7.87 2.44 -6.40
CA PHE A 106 -6.74 1.97 -5.60
C PHE A 106 -7.19 0.97 -4.52
N PHE A 107 -8.24 1.29 -3.76
CA PHE A 107 -8.77 0.39 -2.73
C PHE A 107 -9.37 -0.89 -3.32
N GLU A 108 -10.10 -0.79 -4.43
CA GLU A 108 -10.62 -1.96 -5.13
C GLU A 108 -9.48 -2.92 -5.54
N ARG A 109 -8.34 -2.38 -6.02
CA ARG A 109 -7.16 -3.19 -6.33
C ARG A 109 -6.56 -3.85 -5.09
N LEU A 110 -6.41 -3.12 -3.99
CA LEU A 110 -5.91 -3.68 -2.73
C LEU A 110 -6.79 -4.84 -2.24
N SER A 111 -8.11 -4.67 -2.26
CA SER A 111 -9.05 -5.74 -1.93
C SER A 111 -9.01 -6.90 -2.93
N GLY A 112 -8.72 -6.65 -4.21
CA GLY A 112 -8.47 -7.69 -5.20
C GLY A 112 -7.26 -8.56 -4.85
N ILE A 113 -6.19 -7.95 -4.32
CA ILE A 113 -4.98 -8.67 -3.87
C ILE A 113 -5.29 -9.51 -2.63
N GLU A 114 -6.02 -8.97 -1.65
CA GLU A 114 -6.48 -9.71 -0.47
C GLU A 114 -7.29 -10.96 -0.85
N GLN A 115 -8.15 -10.84 -1.87
CA GLN A 115 -8.93 -11.96 -2.40
C GLN A 115 -8.07 -12.98 -3.14
N THR A 116 -7.09 -12.53 -3.93
CA THR A 116 -6.18 -13.40 -4.70
C THR A 116 -5.31 -14.26 -3.78
N HIS A 117 -5.04 -13.78 -2.56
CA HIS A 117 -4.31 -14.52 -1.54
C HIS A 117 -5.24 -15.19 -0.52
N ASP A 118 -6.46 -15.60 -0.89
CA ASP A 118 -7.40 -16.34 -0.04
C ASP A 118 -7.66 -15.70 1.33
N ARG A 119 -7.57 -14.36 1.41
CA ARG A 119 -7.68 -13.59 2.66
C ARG A 119 -6.66 -14.03 3.73
N THR A 120 -5.53 -14.60 3.32
CA THR A 120 -4.40 -14.91 4.19
C THR A 120 -3.68 -13.65 4.68
N LEU A 121 -3.85 -12.54 3.96
CA LEU A 121 -3.36 -11.22 4.30
C LEU A 121 -4.48 -10.18 4.20
N LEU A 122 -4.38 -9.12 5.00
CA LEU A 122 -5.25 -7.95 4.99
C LEU A 122 -4.39 -6.68 5.01
N ILE A 123 -4.84 -5.62 4.35
CA ILE A 123 -4.21 -4.31 4.38
C ILE A 123 -5.03 -3.39 5.30
N GLN A 124 -4.60 -3.25 6.55
CA GLN A 124 -5.39 -2.65 7.63
C GLN A 124 -5.58 -1.13 7.48
N TYR A 125 -4.65 -0.43 6.81
CA TYR A 125 -4.62 1.03 6.71
C TYR A 125 -4.55 1.52 5.26
N GLN A 126 -5.53 1.13 4.44
CA GLN A 126 -5.57 1.47 3.01
C GLN A 126 -5.46 2.98 2.74
N GLU A 127 -6.13 3.81 3.55
CA GLU A 127 -6.09 5.28 3.43
C GLU A 127 -4.69 5.85 3.67
N GLU A 128 -4.02 5.39 4.72
CA GLU A 128 -2.67 5.83 5.04
C GLU A 128 -1.66 5.32 4.02
N LEU A 129 -1.87 4.11 3.50
CA LEU A 129 -1.07 3.59 2.40
C LEU A 129 -1.26 4.46 1.16
N TYR A 130 -2.49 4.82 0.80
CA TYR A 130 -2.78 5.71 -0.33
C TYR A 130 -2.07 7.06 -0.17
N LYS A 131 -2.16 7.70 1.00
CA LYS A 131 -1.47 8.97 1.29
C LYS A 131 0.06 8.85 1.25
N ARG A 132 0.62 7.70 1.63
CA ARG A 132 2.07 7.44 1.54
C ARG A 132 2.55 7.20 0.10
N VAL A 133 1.69 6.62 -0.73
CA VAL A 133 1.95 6.36 -2.15
C VAL A 133 1.79 7.66 -2.96
N PHE A 134 0.73 8.43 -2.70
CA PHE A 134 0.37 9.67 -3.39
C PHE A 134 0.28 10.86 -2.41
N PRO A 135 1.41 11.35 -1.87
CA PRO A 135 1.41 12.37 -0.83
C PRO A 135 0.87 13.73 -1.27
N LEU A 136 0.87 14.02 -2.58
CA LEU A 136 0.38 15.27 -3.15
C LEU A 136 -1.09 15.23 -3.59
N ASN A 137 -1.75 14.07 -3.48
CA ASN A 137 -3.13 13.93 -3.91
C ASN A 137 -4.08 14.51 -2.87
N SER A 138 -5.00 15.35 -3.36
CA SER A 138 -6.06 15.97 -2.60
C SER A 138 -7.29 16.13 -3.50
N PRO A 139 -8.46 16.49 -2.94
CA PRO A 139 -9.65 16.74 -3.75
C PRO A 139 -9.49 17.88 -4.79
N LEU A 140 -8.47 18.74 -4.65
CA LEU A 140 -8.17 19.83 -5.58
C LEU A 140 -7.07 19.49 -6.59
N LYS A 141 -6.35 18.39 -6.39
CA LYS A 141 -5.21 18.01 -7.22
C LYS A 141 -4.99 16.50 -7.17
N CYS A 142 -5.12 15.84 -8.31
CA CYS A 142 -4.88 14.39 -8.42
C CYS A 142 -3.77 14.05 -9.42
N GLU A 143 -2.62 13.60 -8.90
CA GLU A 143 -1.54 13.01 -9.68
C GLU A 143 -1.77 11.50 -9.81
N VAL A 144 -1.70 10.99 -11.05
CA VAL A 144 -1.95 9.57 -11.37
C VAL A 144 -0.64 8.79 -11.49
N LYS A 145 0.42 9.45 -11.95
CA LYS A 145 1.73 8.83 -12.13
C LYS A 145 2.63 9.17 -10.96
N ILE A 146 3.27 8.16 -10.38
CA ILE A 146 4.29 8.34 -9.35
C ILE A 146 5.61 8.66 -10.05
N ASN A 147 6.25 9.76 -9.67
CA ASN A 147 7.59 10.09 -10.13
C ASN A 147 8.63 9.36 -9.25
N LEU A 148 9.33 8.36 -9.81
CA LEU A 148 10.37 7.62 -9.09
C LEU A 148 11.71 8.39 -8.99
N ASP A 149 11.91 9.41 -9.83
CA ASP A 149 13.15 10.20 -9.91
C ASP A 149 13.11 11.47 -9.05
N GLU A 150 12.04 11.68 -8.28
CA GLU A 150 11.85 12.89 -7.47
C GLU A 150 12.91 12.96 -6.35
N GLN A 151 13.80 13.96 -6.42
CA GLN A 151 14.87 14.15 -5.44
C GLN A 151 14.41 14.89 -4.17
N LYS A 152 13.25 15.58 -4.21
CA LYS A 152 12.73 16.33 -3.07
C LYS A 152 12.00 15.39 -2.12
N GLU A 153 12.57 15.22 -0.92
CA GLU A 153 12.08 14.25 0.07
C GLU A 153 10.60 14.47 0.47
N GLU A 154 10.14 15.73 0.53
CA GLU A 154 8.74 16.09 0.83
C GLU A 154 7.73 15.60 -0.23
N ARG A 155 8.18 15.39 -1.47
CA ARG A 155 7.34 14.94 -2.60
C ARG A 155 7.57 13.47 -2.94
N LYS A 156 8.51 12.84 -2.24
CA LYS A 156 8.97 11.50 -2.58
C LYS A 156 7.94 10.49 -2.13
N SER A 157 7.37 9.80 -3.10
CA SER A 157 6.51 8.66 -2.82
C SER A 157 7.28 7.61 -2.03
N ARG A 158 6.67 7.08 -0.96
CA ARG A 158 7.30 6.00 -0.17
C ARG A 158 7.45 4.70 -0.97
N VAL A 159 6.78 4.59 -2.12
CA VAL A 159 6.93 3.45 -3.05
C VAL A 159 8.37 3.26 -3.49
N ILE A 160 9.16 4.34 -3.65
CA ILE A 160 10.58 4.24 -3.97
C ILE A 160 11.34 3.49 -2.88
N GLN A 161 11.00 3.75 -1.61
CA GLN A 161 11.60 3.05 -0.48
C GLN A 161 11.18 1.57 -0.47
N TYR A 162 9.90 1.29 -0.72
CA TYR A 162 9.38 -0.09 -0.76
C TYR A 162 10.09 -0.91 -1.84
N LYS A 163 10.23 -0.33 -3.05
CA LYS A 163 10.98 -0.93 -4.15
C LYS A 163 12.44 -1.21 -3.77
N LYS A 164 13.14 -0.23 -3.20
CA LYS A 164 14.55 -0.38 -2.79
C LYS A 164 14.75 -1.44 -1.70
N ILE A 165 13.85 -1.51 -0.71
CA ILE A 165 13.91 -2.53 0.33
C ILE A 165 13.71 -3.91 -0.31
N PHE A 166 12.71 -4.06 -1.18
CA PHE A 166 12.45 -5.33 -1.85
C PHE A 166 13.60 -5.77 -2.77
N GLU A 167 14.19 -4.86 -3.54
CA GLU A 167 15.35 -5.15 -4.40
C GLU A 167 16.57 -5.58 -3.59
N ARG A 168 16.79 -4.98 -2.41
CA ARG A 168 17.88 -5.38 -1.51
C ARG A 168 17.63 -6.74 -0.87
N ILE A 169 16.40 -7.03 -0.42
CA ILE A 169 16.00 -8.35 0.06
C ILE A 169 16.32 -9.40 -1.02
N LYS A 170 15.92 -9.13 -2.26
CA LYS A 170 16.21 -9.99 -3.42
C LYS A 170 17.72 -10.19 -3.60
N GLU A 171 18.49 -9.12 -3.65
CA GLU A 171 19.94 -9.18 -3.84
C GLU A 171 20.64 -9.96 -2.71
N ASN A 172 20.19 -9.77 -1.47
CA ASN A 172 20.73 -10.48 -0.30
C ASN A 172 20.45 -11.99 -0.39
N ILE A 173 19.25 -12.38 -0.81
CA ILE A 173 18.89 -13.80 -0.99
C ILE A 173 19.68 -14.42 -2.14
N ASP A 174 19.79 -13.72 -3.28
CA ASP A 174 20.52 -14.19 -4.46
C ASP A 174 22.02 -14.37 -4.16
N LYS A 175 22.61 -13.47 -3.35
CA LYS A 175 24.04 -13.53 -2.97
C LYS A 175 24.35 -14.58 -1.92
N SER A 176 23.55 -14.65 -0.86
CA SER A 176 23.86 -15.50 0.30
C SER A 176 23.39 -16.94 0.13
N LYS A 177 22.45 -17.20 -0.80
CA LYS A 177 21.71 -18.47 -0.93
C LYS A 177 21.02 -18.93 0.37
N ASP A 178 20.94 -18.08 1.39
CA ASP A 178 20.37 -18.40 2.69
C ASP A 178 19.57 -17.21 3.25
N ILE A 179 18.62 -17.49 4.12
CA ILE A 179 17.78 -16.46 4.76
C ILE A 179 18.37 -16.18 6.12
N ASN A 180 19.10 -15.08 6.22
CA ASN A 180 19.61 -14.60 7.50
C ASN A 180 18.59 -13.71 8.23
N GLU A 181 18.89 -13.39 9.48
CA GLU A 181 18.06 -12.55 10.34
C GLU A 181 17.77 -11.18 9.70
N HIS A 182 18.76 -10.60 9.02
CA HIS A 182 18.64 -9.31 8.37
C HIS A 182 17.55 -9.31 7.28
N VAL A 183 17.46 -10.37 6.48
CA VAL A 183 16.41 -10.53 5.46
C VAL A 183 15.03 -10.61 6.11
N ILE A 184 14.88 -11.32 7.23
CA ILE A 184 13.61 -11.42 7.96
C ILE A 184 13.18 -10.05 8.49
N TRP A 185 14.11 -9.27 9.06
CA TRP A 185 13.84 -7.92 9.52
C TRP A 185 13.44 -6.98 8.38
N GLU A 186 14.10 -7.05 7.22
CA GLU A 186 13.73 -6.24 6.05
C GLU A 186 12.35 -6.62 5.50
N LEU A 187 12.01 -7.92 5.46
CA LEU A 187 10.68 -8.40 5.10
C LEU A 187 9.60 -7.88 6.06
N PHE A 188 9.88 -7.90 7.36
CA PHE A 188 8.97 -7.40 8.39
C PHE A 188 8.78 -5.88 8.30
N ASP A 189 9.86 -5.10 8.17
CA ASP A 189 9.79 -3.64 7.99
C ASP A 189 8.98 -3.29 6.73
N LEU A 190 9.19 -4.03 5.63
CA LEU A 190 8.41 -3.87 4.41
C LEU A 190 6.93 -4.19 4.61
N GLN A 191 6.60 -5.30 5.29
CA GLN A 191 5.22 -5.66 5.64
C GLN A 191 4.54 -4.54 6.43
N ARG A 192 5.19 -4.04 7.48
CA ARG A 192 4.68 -2.97 8.35
C ARG A 192 4.47 -1.67 7.57
N ARG A 193 5.41 -1.32 6.69
CA ARG A 193 5.30 -0.15 5.81
C ARG A 193 4.14 -0.28 4.80
N LEU A 194 3.82 -1.48 4.37
CA LEU A 194 2.66 -1.74 3.51
C LEU A 194 1.35 -1.85 4.30
N GLY A 195 1.42 -1.91 5.65
CA GLY A 195 0.25 -2.09 6.50
C GLY A 195 -0.40 -3.46 6.32
N ILE A 196 0.40 -4.47 5.96
CA ILE A 196 -0.06 -5.84 5.76
C ILE A 196 -0.07 -6.57 7.10
N ILE A 197 -1.15 -7.29 7.38
CA ILE A 197 -1.28 -8.17 8.53
C ILE A 197 -1.66 -9.58 8.08
N ARG A 198 -1.20 -10.59 8.81
CA ARG A 198 -1.62 -11.98 8.60
C ARG A 198 -3.01 -12.19 9.16
N CYS A 199 -3.88 -12.80 8.35
CA CYS A 199 -5.21 -13.25 8.77
C CYS A 199 -5.29 -14.77 8.74
N GLY A 200 -6.15 -15.32 9.60
CA GLY A 200 -6.37 -16.77 9.73
C GLY A 200 -5.72 -17.40 10.96
N LYS A 201 -5.67 -18.73 10.96
CA LYS A 201 -5.02 -19.51 12.02
C LYS A 201 -3.51 -19.49 11.80
N MET A 202 -2.75 -19.41 12.89
CA MET A 202 -1.29 -19.53 12.84
C MET A 202 -0.91 -20.95 12.45
N GLU A 203 -0.08 -21.08 11.44
CA GLU A 203 0.46 -22.35 10.97
C GLU A 203 1.84 -22.62 11.61
N LEU A 204 2.35 -23.84 11.43
CA LEU A 204 3.70 -24.16 11.87
C LEU A 204 4.69 -23.35 11.03
N GLY A 205 5.63 -22.66 11.69
CA GLY A 205 6.64 -21.83 11.03
C GLY A 205 6.23 -20.39 10.76
N ASP A 206 5.00 -19.99 11.09
CA ASP A 206 4.61 -18.57 11.05
C ASP A 206 5.45 -17.76 12.07
N VAL A 207 5.98 -16.63 11.62
CA VAL A 207 6.78 -15.73 12.44
C VAL A 207 5.88 -14.69 13.10
N SER A 208 6.08 -14.45 14.40
CA SER A 208 5.48 -13.35 15.14
C SER A 208 6.60 -12.44 15.64
N LEU A 209 6.46 -11.13 15.41
CA LEU A 209 7.46 -10.13 15.75
C LEU A 209 6.79 -9.02 16.56
N GLU A 210 7.30 -8.75 17.75
CA GLU A 210 6.74 -7.73 18.67
C GLU A 210 5.24 -7.97 18.99
N GLY A 211 4.79 -9.22 18.96
CA GLY A 211 3.38 -9.59 19.13
C GLY A 211 2.50 -9.36 17.89
N GLU A 212 3.07 -8.83 16.81
CA GLU A 212 2.39 -8.68 15.52
C GLU A 212 2.56 -9.95 14.66
N ARG A 213 1.44 -10.42 14.11
CA ARG A 213 1.43 -11.58 13.21
C ARG A 213 1.99 -11.17 11.86
N THR A 214 3.07 -11.82 11.44
CA THR A 214 3.68 -11.58 10.13
C THR A 214 3.10 -12.50 9.06
N ILE A 215 3.16 -12.07 7.80
CA ILE A 215 2.85 -12.94 6.66
C ILE A 215 4.01 -13.89 6.31
N ILE A 216 5.09 -13.87 7.10
CA ILE A 216 6.30 -14.64 6.90
C ILE A 216 6.12 -16.00 7.54
N ASN A 217 6.24 -17.04 6.73
CA ASN A 217 6.38 -18.42 7.19
C ASN A 217 7.77 -18.93 6.80
N ILE A 218 8.56 -19.40 7.78
CA ILE A 218 9.95 -19.85 7.55
C ILE A 218 10.04 -21.07 6.62
N TYR A 219 8.99 -21.89 6.54
CA TYR A 219 8.93 -23.03 5.63
C TYR A 219 8.39 -22.66 4.25
N GLU A 220 7.77 -21.49 4.11
CA GLU A 220 7.16 -20.96 2.89
C GLU A 220 7.60 -19.53 2.58
N ILE A 221 8.90 -19.27 2.71
CA ILE A 221 9.47 -17.95 2.47
C ILE A 221 9.20 -17.45 1.05
N THR A 222 9.23 -18.34 0.06
CA THR A 222 8.89 -18.03 -1.34
C THR A 222 7.48 -17.46 -1.46
N SER A 223 6.50 -18.11 -0.82
CA SER A 223 5.11 -17.66 -0.78
C SER A 223 4.99 -16.31 -0.06
N SER A 224 5.74 -16.13 1.03
CA SER A 224 5.77 -14.89 1.82
C SER A 224 6.31 -13.72 1.00
N MET A 225 7.43 -13.92 0.29
CA MET A 225 8.01 -12.95 -0.63
C MET A 225 7.08 -12.65 -1.80
N TYR A 226 6.46 -13.67 -2.38
CA TYR A 226 5.53 -13.51 -3.49
C TYR A 226 4.33 -12.62 -3.11
N ARG A 227 3.79 -12.77 -1.90
CA ARG A 227 2.72 -11.91 -1.37
C ARG A 227 3.17 -10.44 -1.30
N LEU A 228 4.36 -10.16 -0.73
CA LEU A 228 4.91 -8.81 -0.66
C LEU A 228 5.17 -8.22 -2.06
N TRP A 229 5.79 -9.02 -2.94
CA TRP A 229 6.06 -8.66 -4.32
C TRP A 229 4.79 -8.29 -5.09
N SER A 230 3.74 -9.12 -4.96
CA SER A 230 2.44 -8.91 -5.59
C SER A 230 1.81 -7.58 -5.17
N VAL A 231 1.87 -7.24 -3.88
CA VAL A 231 1.38 -5.96 -3.35
C VAL A 231 2.18 -4.79 -3.93
N ILE A 232 3.50 -4.85 -3.89
CA ILE A 232 4.37 -3.75 -4.35
C ILE A 232 4.22 -3.51 -5.85
N ASN A 233 4.18 -4.57 -6.65
CA ASN A 233 4.01 -4.44 -8.10
C ASN A 233 2.64 -3.89 -8.47
N ASN A 234 1.58 -4.32 -7.78
CA ASN A 234 0.27 -3.72 -7.99
C ASN A 234 0.26 -2.21 -7.71
N ILE A 235 0.97 -1.76 -6.65
CA ILE A 235 1.10 -0.34 -6.33
C ILE A 235 1.94 0.40 -7.40
N LEU A 236 3.05 -0.19 -7.84
CA LEU A 236 3.92 0.38 -8.88
C LEU A 236 3.19 0.54 -10.21
N GLU A 237 2.54 -0.52 -10.68
CA GLU A 237 1.78 -0.54 -11.93
C GLU A 237 0.59 0.43 -11.86
N TYR A 238 -0.11 0.48 -10.73
CA TYR A 238 -1.18 1.44 -10.52
C TYR A 238 -0.67 2.88 -10.61
N GLY A 239 0.52 3.16 -10.07
CA GLY A 239 1.21 4.44 -10.20
C GLY A 239 1.88 4.68 -11.56
N GLY A 240 1.64 3.83 -12.56
CA GLY A 240 2.19 3.97 -13.91
C GLY A 240 3.69 3.72 -14.03
N ASN A 241 4.24 2.84 -13.18
CA ASN A 241 5.65 2.44 -13.20
C ASN A 241 5.83 1.00 -13.60
N GLU A 242 7.03 0.69 -14.09
CA GLU A 242 7.43 -0.68 -14.41
C GLU A 242 7.46 -1.55 -13.13
N PRO A 243 6.89 -2.76 -13.18
CA PRO A 243 6.94 -3.69 -12.07
C PRO A 243 8.39 -4.15 -11.81
N ILE A 244 8.65 -4.59 -10.58
CA ILE A 244 9.93 -5.20 -10.21
C ILE A 244 10.05 -6.54 -10.95
N ALA A 245 11.09 -6.65 -11.79
CA ALA A 245 11.29 -7.81 -12.66
C ALA A 245 11.62 -9.10 -11.90
N GLY A 246 11.04 -10.19 -12.40
CA GLY A 246 11.27 -11.57 -11.98
C GLY A 246 10.27 -12.05 -10.93
N GLN A 247 9.58 -13.16 -11.23
CA GLN A 247 8.95 -13.99 -10.19
C GLN A 247 10.08 -14.66 -9.41
N HIS A 248 10.24 -14.30 -8.14
CA HIS A 248 11.29 -14.89 -7.32
C HIS A 248 10.75 -16.16 -6.71
N TYR A 249 11.12 -17.28 -7.33
CA TYR A 249 11.12 -18.55 -6.65
C TYR A 249 12.39 -18.56 -5.80
N VAL A 250 12.25 -18.52 -4.48
CA VAL A 250 13.35 -19.02 -3.64
C VAL A 250 13.35 -20.52 -3.91
N VAL A 251 14.18 -20.92 -4.87
CA VAL A 251 14.50 -22.32 -5.07
C VAL A 251 15.41 -22.65 -3.90
N LEU A 252 14.86 -23.34 -2.91
CA LEU A 252 15.68 -24.06 -1.94
C LEU A 252 16.42 -25.13 -2.74
N ILE A 253 17.60 -24.79 -3.26
CA ILE A 253 18.45 -25.74 -3.98
C ILE A 253 18.96 -26.72 -2.92
N ASP A 254 18.38 -27.91 -2.93
CA ASP A 254 18.69 -29.02 -2.02
C ASP A 254 20.20 -29.34 -1.95
N GLU A 255 20.93 -28.99 -3.01
CA GLU A 255 22.36 -29.26 -3.17
C GLU A 255 23.30 -28.42 -2.29
N GLU A 256 22.85 -27.30 -1.69
CA GLU A 256 23.78 -26.46 -0.91
C GLU A 256 23.16 -25.73 0.29
N ILE A 257 22.04 -26.22 0.83
CA ILE A 257 21.56 -25.76 2.13
C ILE A 257 22.56 -26.24 3.19
N THR A 258 23.54 -25.41 3.54
CA THR A 258 24.55 -25.68 4.57
C THR A 258 23.94 -25.66 5.97
N SER A 259 22.81 -24.96 6.13
CA SER A 259 22.00 -24.96 7.33
C SER A 259 21.30 -26.32 7.52
N SER A 260 21.90 -27.18 8.36
CA SER A 260 21.32 -28.46 8.78
C SER A 260 19.88 -28.34 9.29
N THR A 261 19.53 -27.18 9.86
CA THR A 261 18.19 -26.78 10.30
C THR A 261 17.18 -26.74 9.17
N VAL A 262 17.51 -26.04 8.08
CA VAL A 262 16.62 -25.84 6.94
C VAL A 262 16.50 -27.15 6.14
N LYS A 263 17.57 -27.95 6.02
CA LYS A 263 17.50 -29.31 5.46
C LYS A 263 16.57 -30.23 6.24
N THR A 264 16.61 -30.16 7.57
CA THR A 264 15.77 -30.99 8.44
C THR A 264 14.30 -30.57 8.31
N ALA A 265 14.03 -29.27 8.28
CA ALA A 265 12.71 -28.70 8.05
C ALA A 265 12.09 -29.09 6.70
N ILE A 266 12.86 -29.03 5.61
CA ILE A 266 12.40 -29.40 4.27
C ILE A 266 12.10 -30.90 4.19
N ARG A 267 12.98 -31.75 4.73
CA ARG A 267 12.75 -33.21 4.82
C ARG A 267 11.52 -33.57 5.66
N MET A 268 11.19 -32.78 6.68
CA MET A 268 9.95 -32.96 7.45
C MET A 268 8.70 -32.62 6.63
N ARG A 269 8.77 -31.62 5.76
CA ARG A 269 7.65 -31.20 4.89
C ARG A 269 7.39 -32.22 3.76
N GLU A 270 8.43 -32.69 3.09
CA GLU A 270 8.30 -33.67 1.99
C GLU A 270 7.69 -34.99 2.47
N ASN A 271 8.00 -35.41 3.70
CA ASN A 271 7.45 -36.62 4.29
C ASN A 271 6.00 -36.48 4.81
N GLN A 272 5.45 -35.26 4.91
CA GLN A 272 4.03 -35.06 5.27
C GLN A 272 3.09 -35.16 4.05
N GLY A 273 3.64 -35.21 2.83
CA GLY A 273 2.86 -35.18 1.59
C GLY A 273 2.09 -36.46 1.25
N ARG A 274 2.42 -37.64 1.83
CA ARG A 274 1.70 -38.89 1.52
C ARG A 274 1.69 -39.86 2.70
N GLY A 275 0.60 -39.85 3.46
CA GLY A 275 0.23 -40.92 4.39
C GLY A 275 0.88 -40.86 5.76
N ARG A 276 0.08 -41.13 6.80
CA ARG A 276 0.57 -41.36 8.16
C ARG A 276 1.49 -42.59 8.15
N GLY A 277 2.79 -42.38 8.09
CA GLY A 277 3.81 -43.42 8.17
C GLY A 277 4.88 -43.02 9.17
N TRP A 278 5.12 -43.88 10.16
CA TRP A 278 6.24 -43.75 11.09
C TRP A 278 7.46 -44.46 10.50
N PHE A 279 8.63 -43.82 10.52
CA PHE A 279 9.88 -44.46 10.10
C PHE A 279 10.98 -44.37 11.16
N LYS A 280 11.65 -45.52 11.31
CA LYS A 280 12.87 -45.75 12.08
C LYS A 280 14.06 -45.40 11.19
N ILE A 281 14.87 -44.43 11.60
CA ILE A 281 16.15 -44.13 10.94
C ILE A 281 17.23 -44.91 11.68
N SER A 282 17.91 -45.81 10.96
CA SER A 282 19.14 -46.46 11.42
C SER A 282 20.27 -45.44 11.35
N THR A 283 20.73 -44.98 12.51
CA THR A 283 21.92 -44.16 12.63
C THR A 283 23.13 -45.07 12.68
N ASP A 284 23.85 -45.20 11.57
CA ASP A 284 25.26 -45.54 11.65
C ASP A 284 26.08 -44.30 11.30
N ASN A 285 27.02 -44.01 12.22
CA ASN A 285 28.04 -42.96 12.27
C ASN A 285 27.61 -41.54 12.71
N ASN A 286 27.39 -41.47 14.04
CA ASN A 286 27.99 -40.52 14.99
C ASN A 286 27.88 -39.01 14.77
N LYS A 287 26.65 -38.49 14.96
CA LYS A 287 26.25 -37.44 15.94
C LYS A 287 25.09 -36.58 15.41
N PRO A 288 23.82 -37.04 15.56
CA PRO A 288 22.64 -36.27 15.16
C PRO A 288 22.09 -35.34 16.27
N PHE A 289 22.57 -35.49 17.51
CA PHE A 289 22.00 -34.82 18.68
C PHE A 289 22.17 -33.29 18.69
N LEU A 290 23.20 -32.77 18.01
CA LEU A 290 23.49 -31.35 17.97
C LEU A 290 22.47 -30.51 17.18
N ILE A 291 21.61 -31.09 16.33
CA ILE A 291 20.79 -30.30 15.39
C ILE A 291 19.54 -29.74 16.06
N TYR A 292 18.79 -30.55 16.82
CA TYR A 292 17.57 -30.07 17.49
C TYR A 292 17.88 -29.13 18.66
N GLU A 293 18.97 -29.42 19.37
CA GLU A 293 19.51 -28.57 20.43
C GLU A 293 20.10 -27.27 19.86
N ARG A 294 20.75 -27.28 18.69
CA ARG A 294 21.17 -26.04 18.02
C ARG A 294 20.04 -25.25 17.39
N ILE A 295 18.96 -25.87 16.93
CA ILE A 295 17.77 -25.13 16.47
C ILE A 295 17.07 -24.49 17.66
N TYR A 296 16.97 -25.21 18.77
CA TYR A 296 16.46 -24.70 20.04
C TYR A 296 17.37 -23.58 20.60
N LEU A 297 18.69 -23.77 20.64
CA LEU A 297 19.68 -22.78 21.07
C LEU A 297 19.89 -21.65 20.05
N TRP A 298 19.55 -21.82 18.77
CA TRP A 298 19.56 -20.76 17.76
C TRP A 298 18.28 -19.93 17.87
N LEU A 299 17.12 -20.55 18.09
CA LEU A 299 15.87 -19.84 18.38
C LEU A 299 15.89 -19.15 19.76
N ILE A 300 16.61 -19.71 20.74
CA ILE A 300 16.88 -19.10 22.05
C ILE A 300 18.06 -18.11 21.99
N GLY A 301 19.00 -18.31 21.07
CA GLY A 301 20.23 -17.54 20.88
C GLY A 301 20.10 -16.33 19.96
N ILE A 302 18.91 -16.05 19.42
CA ILE A 302 18.55 -14.70 18.95
C ILE A 302 18.36 -13.84 20.22
N HIS A 303 19.47 -13.52 20.88
CA HIS A 303 19.48 -12.76 22.13
C HIS A 303 20.70 -11.82 22.24
N GLU A 304 21.28 -11.40 21.12
CA GLU A 304 22.36 -10.40 21.17
C GLU A 304 21.86 -8.95 21.24
N ASN A 305 20.55 -8.66 21.11
CA ASN A 305 20.03 -7.27 21.11
C ASN A 305 18.64 -7.06 21.76
N ASN A 306 18.27 -7.78 22.82
CA ASN A 306 17.03 -7.56 23.62
C ASN A 306 15.66 -7.73 22.91
N ASN A 307 15.59 -8.24 21.67
CA ASN A 307 14.31 -8.51 20.99
C ASN A 307 14.03 -10.02 20.92
N ILE A 308 12.98 -10.49 21.59
CA ILE A 308 12.63 -11.92 21.69
C ILE A 308 11.75 -12.34 20.52
N PHE A 309 12.18 -13.36 19.76
CA PHE A 309 11.37 -14.05 18.75
C PHE A 309 10.64 -15.23 19.40
N TRP A 310 9.31 -15.22 19.42
CA TRP A 310 8.51 -16.34 19.95
C TRP A 310 7.87 -17.14 18.81
N VAL A 311 8.25 -18.42 18.67
CA VAL A 311 7.50 -19.39 17.87
C VAL A 311 6.40 -20.00 18.75
N GLU A 312 5.30 -19.27 18.89
CA GLU A 312 4.22 -19.52 19.87
C GLU A 312 3.58 -20.92 19.73
N ASN A 313 3.46 -21.43 18.51
CA ASN A 313 2.91 -22.77 18.23
C ASN A 313 3.80 -23.93 18.71
N LEU A 314 5.12 -23.74 18.79
CA LEU A 314 6.04 -24.80 19.21
C LEU A 314 6.01 -24.98 20.74
N LYS A 315 5.92 -23.87 21.49
CA LYS A 315 5.74 -23.88 22.95
C LYS A 315 4.48 -24.63 23.35
N ASN A 316 3.36 -24.30 22.70
CA ASN A 316 2.08 -24.95 22.98
C ASN A 316 2.12 -26.43 22.59
N LYS A 317 2.73 -26.79 21.45
CA LYS A 317 2.82 -28.18 21.01
C LYS A 317 3.76 -29.02 21.87
N ILE A 318 4.87 -28.46 22.37
CA ILE A 318 5.76 -29.12 23.34
C ILE A 318 5.04 -29.28 24.68
N ARG A 319 4.30 -28.26 25.14
CA ARG A 319 3.46 -28.35 26.32
C ARG A 319 2.40 -29.45 26.16
N ASP A 320 1.68 -29.46 25.05
CA ASP A 320 0.66 -30.47 24.78
C ASP A 320 1.28 -31.87 24.74
N ILE A 321 2.44 -32.05 24.10
CA ILE A 321 3.14 -33.35 24.06
C ILE A 321 3.64 -33.80 25.44
N LEU A 322 4.17 -32.89 26.26
CA LEU A 322 4.74 -33.20 27.58
C LEU A 322 3.68 -33.35 28.69
N PHE A 323 2.49 -32.75 28.50
CA PHE A 323 1.45 -32.68 29.54
C PHE A 323 0.13 -33.37 29.15
N ASP A 324 -0.02 -33.87 27.91
CA ASP A 324 -1.12 -34.77 27.51
C ASP A 324 -0.73 -36.24 27.75
N GLU A 325 -1.60 -36.99 28.43
CA GLU A 325 -1.39 -38.43 28.72
C GLU A 325 -1.23 -39.26 27.45
N ASP A 326 -1.91 -38.89 26.36
CA ASP A 326 -1.82 -39.59 25.07
C ASP A 326 -0.51 -39.24 24.33
N GLY A 327 -0.03 -38.00 24.46
CA GLY A 327 1.29 -37.58 23.97
C GLY A 327 2.42 -38.28 24.70
N MET A 328 2.32 -38.36 26.03
CA MET A 328 3.25 -39.08 26.89
C MET A 328 3.22 -40.59 26.61
N ARG A 329 2.04 -41.21 26.45
CA ARG A 329 1.94 -42.63 26.04
C ARG A 329 2.56 -42.89 24.68
N ALA A 330 2.38 -42.01 23.70
CA ALA A 330 2.99 -42.15 22.39
C ALA A 330 4.53 -42.13 22.47
N ILE A 331 5.11 -41.35 23.39
CA ILE A 331 6.56 -41.31 23.63
C ILE A 331 7.05 -42.57 24.38
N TYR A 332 6.33 -43.00 25.42
CA TYR A 332 6.71 -44.19 26.20
C TYR A 332 6.55 -45.52 25.44
N THR A 333 5.60 -45.59 24.50
CA THR A 333 5.34 -46.79 23.68
C THR A 333 6.14 -46.84 22.39
N GLY A 334 6.65 -45.70 21.91
CA GLY A 334 7.65 -45.64 20.84
C GLY A 334 9.03 -46.05 21.35
N GLN A 335 9.63 -47.11 20.80
CA GLN A 335 10.87 -47.74 21.27
C GLN A 335 12.17 -46.90 21.08
N SER A 336 12.23 -45.68 21.64
CA SER A 336 13.47 -44.91 21.72
C SER A 336 13.80 -44.63 23.18
N GLU A 337 14.73 -45.40 23.75
CA GLU A 337 15.26 -45.18 25.11
C GLU A 337 15.78 -43.74 25.29
N LYS A 338 16.38 -43.15 24.25
CA LYS A 338 16.84 -41.74 24.30
C LYS A 338 15.72 -40.70 24.38
N MET A 339 14.52 -41.01 23.84
CA MET A 339 13.37 -40.11 23.98
C MET A 339 12.75 -40.22 25.38
N LYS A 340 12.81 -41.42 25.99
CA LYS A 340 12.45 -41.61 27.40
C LYS A 340 13.42 -40.86 28.30
N GLU A 341 14.72 -40.89 28.04
CA GLU A 341 15.73 -40.12 28.79
C GLU A 341 15.50 -38.61 28.72
N ILE A 342 15.19 -38.05 27.54
CA ILE A 342 14.86 -36.62 27.40
C ILE A 342 13.56 -36.27 28.14
N VAL A 343 12.54 -37.12 28.06
CA VAL A 343 11.28 -36.90 28.78
C VAL A 343 11.47 -37.04 30.29
N ILE A 344 12.27 -38.00 30.76
CA ILE A 344 12.63 -38.18 32.17
C ILE A 344 13.40 -36.94 32.64
N ALA A 345 14.41 -36.48 31.91
CA ALA A 345 15.14 -35.26 32.25
C ALA A 345 14.23 -34.01 32.29
N LEU A 346 13.30 -33.86 31.34
CA LEU A 346 12.33 -32.77 31.35
C LEU A 346 11.29 -32.90 32.48
N GLN A 347 10.94 -34.11 32.90
CA GLN A 347 10.05 -34.37 34.03
C GLN A 347 10.73 -34.18 35.39
N GLU A 348 11.99 -34.58 35.52
CA GLU A 348 12.81 -34.37 36.71
C GLU A 348 13.08 -32.88 36.96
N ASN A 349 13.08 -32.08 35.90
CA ASN A 349 13.25 -30.62 35.95
C ASN A 349 11.92 -29.85 35.82
N LYS A 350 10.77 -30.52 36.00
CA LYS A 350 9.42 -29.94 35.84
C LYS A 350 9.14 -28.79 36.81
N GLU A 351 9.74 -28.78 38.00
CA GLU A 351 9.59 -27.65 38.94
C GLU A 351 10.32 -26.40 38.46
N ILE A 352 11.53 -26.54 37.88
CA ILE A 352 12.31 -25.44 37.30
C ILE A 352 11.57 -24.80 36.12
N ILE A 353 10.92 -25.62 35.29
CA ILE A 353 10.09 -25.19 34.17
C ILE A 353 8.84 -24.43 34.65
N ASN A 354 8.28 -24.80 35.81
CA ASN A 354 7.09 -24.18 36.38
C ASN A 354 7.39 -22.90 37.20
N THR A 355 8.63 -22.70 37.68
CA THR A 355 9.04 -21.53 38.49
C THR A 355 9.75 -20.44 37.68
N ALA A 356 9.89 -20.60 36.36
CA ALA A 356 10.70 -19.75 35.47
C ALA A 356 10.17 -18.32 35.24
N ASP A 357 9.34 -17.76 36.13
CA ASP A 357 8.71 -16.46 35.94
C ASP A 357 9.43 -15.28 36.65
N GLU A 358 10.45 -15.48 37.50
CA GLU A 358 11.01 -14.34 38.27
C GLU A 358 12.54 -14.23 38.43
N ASN A 359 13.39 -15.16 37.96
CA ASN A 359 14.84 -14.92 37.90
C ASN A 359 15.54 -15.79 36.83
N GLU A 360 15.21 -15.49 35.58
CA GLU A 360 15.42 -16.34 34.41
C GLU A 360 16.91 -16.61 34.06
N ASN A 361 17.83 -15.69 34.36
CA ASN A 361 19.23 -15.82 33.91
C ASN A 361 20.09 -16.75 34.79
N GLN A 362 19.91 -16.77 36.11
CA GLN A 362 20.68 -17.63 37.00
C GLN A 362 20.27 -19.10 36.84
N MET A 363 18.95 -19.35 36.77
CA MET A 363 18.41 -20.71 36.58
C MET A 363 18.66 -21.26 35.18
N ARG A 364 18.72 -20.42 34.13
CA ARG A 364 19.17 -20.84 32.80
C ARG A 364 20.63 -21.30 32.80
N LEU A 365 21.52 -20.58 33.49
CA LEU A 365 22.93 -20.95 33.58
C LEU A 365 23.13 -22.26 34.37
N GLU A 366 22.36 -22.47 35.43
CA GLU A 366 22.37 -23.73 36.19
C GLU A 366 21.82 -24.90 35.36
N PHE A 367 20.76 -24.68 34.58
CA PHE A 367 20.19 -25.70 33.71
C PHE A 367 21.13 -26.08 32.55
N ILE A 368 21.78 -25.09 31.92
CA ILE A 368 22.78 -25.33 30.86
C ILE A 368 24.00 -26.07 31.43
N ALA A 369 24.50 -25.66 32.60
CA ALA A 369 25.65 -26.31 33.23
C ALA A 369 25.38 -27.77 33.60
N GLU A 370 24.16 -28.10 34.04
CA GLU A 370 23.79 -29.48 34.37
C GLU A 370 23.62 -30.34 33.10
N LEU A 371 23.07 -29.78 32.01
CA LEU A 371 23.01 -30.47 30.72
C LEU A 371 24.41 -30.75 30.16
N GLU A 372 25.33 -29.79 30.22
CA GLU A 372 26.72 -29.98 29.78
C GLU A 372 27.41 -31.07 30.60
N ARG A 373 27.21 -31.08 31.93
CA ARG A 373 27.77 -32.09 32.82
C ARG A 373 27.25 -33.51 32.53
N GLN A 374 25.97 -33.64 32.19
CA GLN A 374 25.35 -34.92 31.82
C GLN A 374 25.88 -35.41 30.46
N VAL A 375 26.07 -34.51 29.49
CA VAL A 375 26.67 -34.83 28.18
C VAL A 375 28.11 -35.30 28.32
N ASP A 376 28.90 -34.68 29.20
CA ASP A 376 30.27 -35.10 29.47
C ASP A 376 30.33 -36.48 30.16
N LEU A 377 29.40 -36.75 31.08
CA LEU A 377 29.25 -38.05 31.74
C LEU A 377 28.91 -39.17 30.75
N LEU A 378 27.98 -38.92 29.83
CA LEU A 378 27.60 -39.88 28.80
C LEU A 378 28.72 -40.09 27.77
N SER A 379 29.45 -39.02 27.42
CA SER A 379 30.63 -39.10 26.54
C SER A 379 31.78 -39.90 27.17
N ALA A 380 31.99 -39.76 28.49
CA ALA A 380 32.99 -40.53 29.24
C ALA A 380 32.62 -42.02 29.36
N GLN A 381 31.34 -42.36 29.26
CA GLN A 381 30.84 -43.74 29.23
C GLN A 381 30.83 -44.35 27.81
N GLY A 382 31.21 -43.58 26.79
CA GLY A 382 31.29 -44.04 25.40
C GLY A 382 29.93 -44.12 24.68
N LEU A 383 28.91 -43.36 25.13
CA LEU A 383 27.53 -43.36 24.62
C LEU A 383 27.19 -42.18 23.69
#